data_AF-A0A1F5A304-F1
#
_entry.id   AF-A0A1F5A304-F1
#
_cell.length_a   1.000
_cell.length_b   1.000
_cell.length_c   1.000
_cell.angle_alpha   90.00
_cell.angle_beta   90.00
_cell.angle_gamma   90.00
#
_symmetry.space_group_name_H-M   'P 1'
#
loop_
_entity.id
_entity.type
_entity.pdbx_description
1 polymer ?
#
loop_
_entity_poly.entity_id
_entity_poly.type
_entity_poly.pdbx_seq_one_letter_code
_entity_poly.pdbx_strand_id
1 'polypeptide(L)'
;MAAKNNKMKAAAGPACPTGLDLPRQTREDYVATVLEQVGAFEERLDEIEADMETSGWDDIGDFRRQLDDLRARLKGIRARSGELEGVADQDWPDAYEEMDASLLDVAGSLEQLSAGLSSVLPE
;
A
#
# COMPACT_ATOMS: atom_id res chain seq x y z
N MET A 1 19.69 27.92 49.18
CA MET A 1 19.02 26.66 48.80
C MET A 1 17.55 26.98 48.56
N ALA A 2 17.10 26.96 47.30
CA ALA A 2 15.72 27.23 46.93
C ALA A 2 15.27 26.21 45.88
N ALA A 3 14.08 25.67 46.10
CA ALA A 3 13.50 24.51 45.44
C ALA A 3 13.28 24.73 43.94
N LYS A 4 13.57 23.69 43.14
CA LYS A 4 13.11 23.56 41.76
C LYS A 4 12.17 22.37 41.65
N ASN A 5 10.90 22.60 41.93
CA ASN A 5 9.82 21.73 41.47
C ASN A 5 9.18 22.41 40.25
N ASN A 6 9.37 21.85 39.06
CA ASN A 6 8.24 21.75 38.15
C ASN A 6 8.37 20.49 37.30
N LYS A 7 7.55 19.51 37.64
CA LYS A 7 7.52 18.17 37.08
C LYS A 7 6.59 18.22 35.86
N MET A 8 7.16 18.37 34.67
CA MET A 8 6.46 18.04 33.43
C MET A 8 6.23 16.52 33.43
N LYS A 9 5.08 16.08 33.95
CA LYS A 9 4.57 14.73 33.71
C LYS A 9 3.74 14.79 32.44
N ALA A 10 4.39 14.56 31.31
CA ALA A 10 3.72 14.16 30.09
C ALA A 10 2.87 12.92 30.39
N ALA A 11 1.62 12.96 29.93
CA ALA A 11 0.67 11.86 30.05
C ALA A 11 1.28 10.62 29.39
N ALA A 12 1.47 9.57 30.19
CA ALA A 12 1.81 8.25 29.71
C ALA A 12 0.59 7.69 28.97
N GLY A 13 0.60 7.74 27.64
CA GLY A 13 -0.14 6.77 26.84
C GLY A 13 0.42 5.37 27.10
N PRO A 14 -0.40 4.31 26.99
CA PRO A 14 0.06 2.95 27.23
C PRO A 14 1.20 2.63 26.27
N ALA A 15 2.37 2.35 26.87
CA ALA A 15 3.54 1.88 26.16
C ALA A 15 3.23 0.50 25.57
N CYS A 16 3.15 0.40 24.25
CA CYS A 16 3.20 -0.88 23.57
C CYS A 16 4.51 -1.61 23.97
N PRO A 17 4.44 -2.90 24.33
CA PRO A 17 5.60 -3.63 24.80
C PRO A 17 6.64 -3.79 23.70
N THR A 18 7.87 -3.46 24.09
CA THR A 18 9.12 -3.50 23.34
C THR A 18 9.36 -4.86 22.68
N GLY A 19 9.61 -4.87 21.37
CA GLY A 19 9.95 -6.10 20.66
C GLY A 19 10.39 -5.99 19.20
N LEU A 20 10.13 -4.89 18.50
CA LEU A 20 10.63 -4.66 17.14
C LEU A 20 11.02 -3.18 16.99
N ASP A 21 12.32 -2.92 16.96
CA ASP A 21 12.90 -1.62 16.60
C ASP A 21 12.76 -1.43 15.07
N LEU A 22 11.51 -1.32 14.61
CA LEU A 22 11.21 -0.68 13.34
C LEU A 22 11.21 0.83 13.65
N PRO A 23 11.89 1.69 12.86
CA PRO A 23 11.75 3.13 13.02
C PRO A 23 10.25 3.40 13.06
N ARG A 24 9.79 4.09 14.11
CA ARG A 24 8.38 4.36 14.39
C ARG A 24 7.74 5.07 13.19
N GLN A 25 7.38 4.35 12.13
CA GLN A 25 6.37 4.84 11.22
C GLN A 25 5.13 4.97 12.09
N THR A 26 4.67 6.20 12.22
CA THR A 26 3.36 6.44 12.79
C THR A 26 2.33 5.78 11.88
N ARG A 27 1.11 5.49 12.38
CA ARG A 27 0.05 4.98 11.51
C ARG A 27 -0.17 5.89 10.30
N GLU A 28 -0.03 7.19 10.52
CA GLU A 28 -0.11 8.24 9.51
C GLU A 28 1.01 8.09 8.46
N ASP A 29 2.26 7.85 8.87
CA ASP A 29 3.38 7.57 7.95
C ASP A 29 3.15 6.28 7.15
N TYR A 30 2.63 5.23 7.79
CA TYR A 30 2.32 3.97 7.09
C TYR A 30 1.22 4.20 6.05
N VAL A 31 0.11 4.83 6.43
CA VAL A 31 -0.99 5.16 5.51
C VAL A 31 -0.48 6.04 4.36
N ALA A 32 0.37 7.02 4.63
CA ALA A 32 1.00 7.83 3.58
C ALA A 32 1.86 6.98 2.63
N THR A 33 2.65 6.04 3.16
CA THR A 33 3.45 5.10 2.36
C THR A 33 2.57 4.18 1.51
N VAL A 34 1.46 3.69 2.07
CA VAL A 34 0.47 2.87 1.34
C VAL A 34 -0.14 3.67 0.19
N LEU A 35 -0.54 4.92 0.44
CA LEU A 35 -1.10 5.80 -0.59
C LEU A 35 -0.08 6.12 -1.69
N GLU A 36 1.18 6.32 -1.34
CA GLU A 36 2.27 6.52 -2.30
C GLU A 36 2.48 5.27 -3.17
N GLN A 37 2.52 4.08 -2.57
CA GLN A 37 2.63 2.81 -3.29
C GLN A 37 1.43 2.57 -4.20
N VAL A 38 0.22 2.84 -3.73
CA VAL A 38 -1.00 2.75 -4.55
C VAL A 38 -0.89 3.67 -5.75
N GLY A 39 -0.45 4.92 -5.56
CA GLY A 39 -0.23 5.87 -6.66
C GLY A 39 0.81 5.36 -7.67
N ALA A 40 1.91 4.80 -7.20
CA ALA A 40 2.93 4.20 -8.07
C ALA A 40 2.40 2.98 -8.85
N PHE A 41 1.55 2.16 -8.24
CA PHE A 41 0.89 1.06 -8.94
C PHE A 41 -0.12 1.56 -9.97
N GLU A 42 -0.91 2.59 -9.66
CA GLU A 42 -1.83 3.23 -10.62
C GLU A 42 -1.07 3.77 -11.83
N GLU A 43 0.03 4.52 -11.62
CA GLU A 43 0.88 5.03 -12.70
C GLU A 43 1.44 3.91 -13.58
N ARG A 44 1.91 2.82 -12.96
CA ARG A 44 2.44 1.68 -13.72
C ARG A 44 1.35 0.92 -14.49
N LEU A 45 0.13 0.84 -13.98
CA LEU A 45 -1.01 0.29 -14.73
C LEU A 45 -1.38 1.18 -15.92
N ASP A 46 -1.32 2.51 -15.76
CA ASP A 46 -1.56 3.46 -16.85
C ASP A 46 -0.49 3.34 -17.95
N GLU A 47 0.78 3.18 -17.57
CA GLU A 47 1.87 2.92 -18.54
C GLU A 47 1.65 1.61 -19.29
N ILE A 48 1.29 0.54 -18.58
CA ILE A 48 1.00 -0.76 -19.20
C ILE A 48 -0.19 -0.66 -20.15
N GLU A 49 -1.26 0.02 -19.76
CA GLU A 49 -2.42 0.24 -20.62
C GLU A 49 -2.04 1.02 -21.88
N ALA A 50 -1.25 2.10 -21.74
CA ALA A 50 -0.78 2.89 -22.87
C ALA A 50 0.11 2.07 -23.83
N ASP A 51 1.00 1.23 -23.30
CA ASP A 51 1.85 0.33 -24.11
C ASP A 51 0.98 -0.67 -24.89
N MET A 52 -0.04 -1.23 -24.25
CA MET A 52 -0.99 -2.13 -24.91
C MET A 52 -1.82 -1.44 -26.00
N GLU A 53 -2.29 -0.22 -25.77
CA GLU A 53 -3.07 0.54 -26.75
C GLU A 53 -2.23 0.98 -27.96
N THR A 54 -0.97 1.37 -27.72
CA THR A 54 -0.06 1.79 -28.79
C THR A 54 0.46 0.62 -29.61
N SER A 55 0.60 -0.55 -29.01
CA SER A 55 1.08 -1.75 -29.68
C SER A 55 0.07 -2.30 -30.71
N GLY A 56 -1.21 -1.95 -30.61
CA GLY A 56 -2.24 -2.28 -31.62
C GLY A 56 -2.70 -3.75 -31.61
N TRP A 57 -2.74 -4.37 -30.43
CA TRP A 57 -3.02 -5.80 -30.29
C TRP A 57 -4.51 -6.10 -30.25
N ASP A 58 -4.93 -7.17 -30.93
CA ASP A 58 -6.35 -7.58 -31.02
C ASP A 58 -6.75 -8.55 -29.88
N ASP A 59 -5.79 -9.28 -29.30
CA ASP A 59 -6.02 -10.35 -28.30
C ASP A 59 -5.66 -9.95 -26.84
N ILE A 60 -5.69 -8.65 -26.53
CA ILE A 60 -5.39 -8.10 -25.19
C ILE A 60 -6.59 -8.12 -24.22
N GLY A 61 -7.68 -8.82 -24.56
CA GLY A 61 -8.90 -8.84 -23.75
C GLY A 61 -8.68 -9.37 -22.33
N ASP A 62 -7.86 -10.40 -22.16
CA ASP A 62 -7.55 -10.95 -20.83
C ASP A 62 -6.60 -10.05 -20.03
N PHE A 63 -5.69 -9.33 -20.69
CA PHE A 63 -4.82 -8.35 -20.02
C PHE A 63 -5.62 -7.10 -19.59
N ARG A 64 -6.56 -6.63 -20.40
CA ARG A 64 -7.48 -5.55 -20.02
C ARG A 64 -8.33 -5.92 -18.80
N ARG A 65 -8.87 -7.14 -18.74
CA ARG A 65 -9.58 -7.61 -17.54
C ARG A 65 -8.69 -7.62 -16.30
N GLN A 66 -7.43 -8.03 -16.43
CA GLN A 66 -6.48 -8.01 -15.32
C GLN A 66 -6.14 -6.59 -14.88
N LEU A 67 -5.98 -5.64 -15.81
CA LEU A 67 -5.81 -4.21 -15.49
C LEU A 67 -7.01 -3.64 -14.72
N ASP A 68 -8.23 -3.89 -15.19
CA ASP A 68 -9.47 -3.47 -14.52
C ASP A 68 -9.59 -4.08 -13.12
N ASP A 69 -9.27 -5.36 -12.96
CA ASP A 69 -9.27 -6.05 -11.66
C ASP A 69 -8.23 -5.44 -10.71
N LEU A 70 -7.02 -5.16 -11.18
CA LEU A 70 -5.98 -4.51 -10.37
C LEU A 70 -6.37 -3.09 -9.96
N ARG A 71 -6.97 -2.30 -10.86
CA ARG A 71 -7.51 -0.98 -10.52
C ARG A 71 -8.62 -1.07 -9.46
N ALA A 72 -9.49 -2.07 -9.56
CA ALA A 72 -10.52 -2.29 -8.54
C ALA A 72 -9.91 -2.64 -7.17
N ARG A 73 -8.88 -3.50 -7.14
CA ARG A 73 -8.13 -3.83 -5.91
C ARG A 73 -7.44 -2.61 -5.31
N LEU A 74 -6.73 -1.82 -6.11
CA LEU A 74 -6.08 -0.57 -5.67
C LEU A 74 -7.07 0.43 -5.08
N LYS A 75 -8.24 0.58 -5.71
CA LYS A 75 -9.32 1.41 -5.17
C LYS A 75 -9.83 0.91 -3.81
N GLY A 76 -9.91 -0.42 -3.64
CA GLY A 76 -10.24 -1.05 -2.35
C GLY A 76 -9.18 -0.78 -1.29
N ILE A 77 -7.89 -0.96 -1.62
CA ILE A 77 -6.75 -0.66 -0.75
C ILE A 77 -6.76 0.81 -0.33
N ARG A 78 -7.00 1.73 -1.26
CA ARG A 78 -7.09 3.18 -1.01
C ARG A 78 -8.26 3.56 -0.09
N ALA A 79 -9.41 2.90 -0.25
CA ALA A 79 -10.54 3.12 0.65
C ALA A 79 -10.19 2.64 2.05
N ARG A 80 -9.64 1.42 2.15
CA ARG A 80 -9.24 0.81 3.41
C ARG A 80 -8.11 1.57 4.11
N SER A 81 -7.19 2.19 3.37
CA SER A 81 -6.12 3.00 3.97
C SER A 81 -6.66 4.24 4.68
N GLY A 82 -7.80 4.79 4.24
CA GLY A 82 -8.49 5.85 4.99
C GLY A 82 -9.19 5.34 6.26
N GLU A 83 -9.54 4.05 6.30
CA GLU A 83 -10.14 3.42 7.48
C GLU A 83 -9.09 3.00 8.52
N LEU A 84 -7.84 2.74 8.08
CA LEU A 84 -6.71 2.36 8.93
C LEU A 84 -6.41 3.39 10.03
N GLU A 85 -6.65 4.68 9.78
CA GLU A 85 -6.46 5.74 10.78
C GLU A 85 -7.43 5.60 11.99
N GLY A 86 -8.59 4.97 11.78
CA GLY A 86 -9.62 4.74 12.80
C GLY A 86 -9.54 3.37 13.49
N VAL A 87 -8.61 2.50 13.09
CA VAL A 87 -8.46 1.16 13.67
C VAL A 87 -7.96 1.25 15.11
N ALA A 88 -8.59 0.50 16.01
CA ALA A 88 -8.20 0.44 17.40
C ALA A 88 -6.80 -0.16 17.55
N ASP A 89 -6.04 0.30 18.55
CA ASP A 89 -4.63 -0.12 18.73
C ASP A 89 -4.42 -1.63 18.83
N GLN A 90 -5.39 -2.34 19.39
CA GLN A 90 -5.35 -3.80 19.55
C GLN A 90 -5.52 -4.55 18.22
N ASP A 91 -6.22 -3.96 17.25
CA ASP A 91 -6.55 -4.54 15.94
C ASP A 91 -5.58 -4.05 14.84
N TRP A 92 -4.69 -3.11 15.19
CA TRP A 92 -3.71 -2.54 14.29
C TRP A 92 -2.74 -3.57 13.67
N PRO A 93 -2.19 -4.55 14.42
CA PRO A 93 -1.28 -5.54 13.84
C PRO A 93 -1.94 -6.35 12.72
N ASP A 94 -3.16 -6.86 12.96
CA ASP A 94 -3.93 -7.59 11.96
C ASP A 94 -4.28 -6.71 10.75
N ALA A 95 -4.69 -5.46 10.98
CA ALA A 95 -5.01 -4.53 9.90
C ALA A 95 -3.78 -4.15 9.06
N TYR A 96 -2.61 -4.05 9.69
CA TYR A 96 -1.33 -3.83 9.03
C TYR A 96 -0.94 -5.05 8.17
N GLU A 97 -0.98 -6.27 8.72
CA GLU A 97 -0.65 -7.49 7.99
C GLU A 97 -1.59 -7.71 6.80
N GLU A 98 -2.89 -7.45 6.96
CA GLU A 98 -3.85 -7.59 5.87
C GLU A 98 -3.63 -6.55 4.76
N MET A 99 -3.27 -5.31 5.14
CA MET A 99 -2.93 -4.27 4.17
C MET A 99 -1.64 -4.61 3.41
N ASP A 100 -0.61 -5.06 4.11
CA ASP A 100 0.68 -5.44 3.52
C ASP A 100 0.51 -6.64 2.57
N ALA A 101 -0.25 -7.66 2.98
CA ALA A 101 -0.59 -8.79 2.13
C ALA A 101 -1.35 -8.36 0.87
N SER A 102 -2.27 -7.38 0.99
CA SER A 102 -3.00 -6.84 -0.16
C SER A 102 -2.09 -6.09 -1.13
N LEU A 103 -1.12 -5.32 -0.62
CA LEU A 103 -0.14 -4.62 -1.44
C LEU A 103 0.81 -5.59 -2.15
N LEU A 104 1.27 -6.63 -1.45
CA LEU A 104 2.11 -7.68 -2.03
C LEU A 104 1.39 -8.48 -3.12
N ASP A 105 0.10 -8.78 -2.91
CA ASP A 105 -0.73 -9.45 -3.92
C ASP A 105 -0.89 -8.60 -5.20
N VAL A 106 -1.16 -7.30 -5.05
CA VAL A 106 -1.24 -6.37 -6.19
C VAL A 106 0.12 -6.23 -6.88
N ALA A 107 1.21 -6.08 -6.12
CA ALA A 107 2.56 -5.99 -6.68
C ALA A 107 2.91 -7.26 -7.48
N GLY A 108 2.64 -8.44 -6.93
CA GLY A 108 2.89 -9.72 -7.61
C GLY A 108 2.03 -9.89 -8.87
N SER A 109 0.76 -9.49 -8.80
CA SER A 109 -0.14 -9.51 -9.97
C SER A 109 0.31 -8.55 -11.07
N LEU A 110 0.79 -7.36 -10.69
CA LEU A 110 1.32 -6.38 -11.63
C LEU A 110 2.62 -6.85 -12.28
N GLU A 111 3.53 -7.46 -11.52
CA GLU A 111 4.73 -8.09 -12.09
C GLU A 111 4.39 -9.23 -13.05
N GLN A 112 3.41 -10.06 -12.69
CA GLN A 112 2.96 -11.16 -13.55
C GLN A 112 2.31 -10.65 -14.84
N LEU A 113 1.52 -9.56 -14.76
CA LEU A 113 0.96 -8.88 -15.92
C LEU A 113 2.06 -8.32 -16.82
N SER A 114 3.03 -7.60 -16.23
CA SER A 114 4.15 -7.01 -16.94
C SER A 114 5.02 -8.09 -17.61
N ALA A 115 5.35 -9.16 -16.90
CA ALA A 115 6.12 -10.28 -17.45
C ALA A 115 5.33 -11.03 -18.55
N GLY A 116 4.02 -11.18 -18.37
CA GLY A 116 3.14 -11.76 -19.39
C GLY A 116 3.15 -10.93 -20.67
N LEU A 117 3.02 -9.61 -20.56
CA LEU A 117 3.11 -8.70 -21.70
C LEU A 117 4.49 -8.73 -22.35
N SER A 118 5.57 -8.63 -21.58
CA SER A 118 6.95 -8.72 -22.12
C SER A 118 7.25 -10.07 -22.79
N SER A 119 6.64 -11.17 -22.34
CA SER A 119 6.83 -12.48 -22.98
C SER A 119 6.11 -12.58 -24.33
N VAL A 120 5.04 -11.81 -24.53
CA VAL A 120 4.30 -11.83 -25.79
C VAL A 120 4.83 -10.76 -26.75
N LEU A 121 5.42 -9.66 -26.23
CA LEU A 121 6.05 -8.59 -27.03
C LEU A 121 7.41 -9.08 -27.57
N PRO A 122 7.57 -9.32 -28.88
CA PRO A 122 8.91 -9.48 -29.46
C PRO A 122 9.64 -8.14 -29.43
N GLU A 123 10.92 -8.14 -29.03
CA GLU A 123 11.84 -6.98 -29.18
C GLU A 123 11.91 -6.44 -30.61
#